data_AF-A0A6T8ZVY3-F1
#
_entry.id   AF-A0A6T8ZVY3-F1
#
_cell.length_a   1.000
_cell.length_b   1.000
_cell.length_c   1.000
_cell.angle_alpha   90.00
_cell.angle_beta   90.00
_cell.angle_gamma   90.00
#
_symmetry.space_group_name_H-M   'P 1'
#
loop_
_entity.id
_entity.type
_entity.pdbx_description
1 polymer ?
#
loop_
_entity_poly.entity_id
_entity_poly.type
_entity_poly.pdbx_seq_one_letter_code
_entity_poly.pdbx_strand_id
1 'polypeptide(L)'
;NHSTACGAVLAAFDAAKKGAVGEHDPNDMQQSWLKAKVSQQLDAITAAADPIAALTLTAYESIKAELLTIVNTNFGSGKLVLIGGVQINMPPPYEDHFMPLIFDACSATSNPVDMLPTLLL
;
A
#
# COMPACT_ATOMS: atom_id res chain seq x y z
N ASN A 1 -13.06 -2.21 23.27
CA ASN A 1 -13.12 -1.66 21.91
C ASN A 1 -11.81 -1.95 21.20
N HIS A 2 -11.83 -2.83 20.19
CA HIS A 2 -10.66 -3.09 19.34
C HIS A 2 -10.81 -2.29 18.05
N SER A 3 -9.79 -1.51 17.70
CA SER A 3 -9.71 -0.85 16.40
C SER A 3 -9.47 -1.88 15.31
N THR A 4 -10.00 -1.63 14.11
CA THR A 4 -9.67 -2.40 12.90
C THR A 4 -8.31 -1.95 12.36
N ALA A 5 -7.58 -2.85 11.68
CA ALA A 5 -6.22 -2.61 11.17
C ALA A 5 -6.09 -3.10 9.72
N CYS A 6 -5.90 -2.24 8.71
CA CYS A 6 -6.06 -0.78 8.75
C CYS A 6 -7.54 -0.39 8.58
N GLY A 7 -8.06 0.45 9.49
CA GLY A 7 -9.48 0.83 9.48
C GLY A 7 -9.95 1.50 8.19
N ALA A 8 -9.15 2.36 7.57
CA ALA A 8 -9.50 3.03 6.31
C ALA A 8 -9.67 2.04 5.14
N VAL A 9 -8.70 1.13 5.00
CA VAL A 9 -8.70 0.08 3.96
C VAL A 9 -9.88 -0.87 4.13
N LEU A 10 -10.15 -1.29 5.37
CA LEU A 10 -11.30 -2.14 5.68
C LEU A 10 -12.63 -1.43 5.45
N ALA A 11 -12.73 -0.15 5.81
CA ALA A 11 -13.92 0.65 5.53
C ALA A 11 -14.14 0.87 4.02
N ALA A 12 -13.07 1.04 3.24
CA ALA A 12 -13.16 1.16 1.78
C ALA A 12 -13.64 -0.14 1.14
N PHE A 13 -13.15 -1.29 1.64
CA PHE A 13 -13.59 -2.60 1.20
C PHE A 13 -15.06 -2.88 1.56
N ASP A 14 -15.48 -2.58 2.79
CA ASP A 14 -16.87 -2.73 3.21
C ASP A 14 -17.82 -1.83 2.40
N ALA A 15 -17.41 -0.58 2.14
CA ALA A 15 -18.15 0.33 1.26
C ALA A 15 -18.25 -0.24 -0.17
N ALA A 16 -17.16 -0.75 -0.73
CA ALA A 16 -17.14 -1.36 -2.06
C ALA A 16 -18.07 -2.58 -2.15
N LYS A 17 -18.05 -3.47 -1.14
CA LYS A 17 -18.96 -4.63 -1.06
C LYS A 17 -20.43 -4.23 -1.02
N LYS A 18 -20.74 -3.07 -0.44
CA LYS A 18 -22.11 -2.52 -0.37
C LYS A 18 -22.50 -1.72 -1.61
N GLY A 19 -21.63 -1.60 -2.61
CA GLY A 19 -21.84 -0.75 -3.78
C GLY A 19 -21.73 0.76 -3.48
N ALA A 20 -21.27 1.13 -2.28
CA ALA A 20 -21.12 2.51 -1.82
C ALA A 20 -19.79 3.14 -2.28
N VAL A 21 -19.43 2.89 -3.53
CA VAL A 21 -18.22 3.46 -4.19
C VAL A 21 -18.49 4.90 -4.66
N GLY A 22 -19.77 5.29 -4.73
CA GLY A 22 -20.27 6.56 -5.26
C GLY A 22 -20.00 7.81 -4.42
N GLU A 23 -19.99 8.91 -5.17
CA GLU A 23 -19.66 10.32 -4.89
C GLU A 23 -18.29 10.60 -4.25
N HIS A 24 -17.50 11.38 -4.98
CA HIS A 24 -16.32 12.05 -4.47
C HIS A 24 -16.77 12.98 -3.34
N ASP A 25 -16.42 12.66 -2.10
CA ASP A 25 -16.63 13.57 -0.98
C ASP A 25 -15.43 14.54 -0.93
N PRO A 26 -15.62 15.83 -1.24
CA PRO A 26 -14.53 16.80 -1.15
C PRO A 26 -13.99 16.96 0.28
N ASN A 27 -14.74 16.53 1.30
CA ASN A 27 -14.29 16.54 2.69
C ASN A 27 -13.56 15.26 3.09
N ASP A 28 -13.58 14.21 2.25
CA ASP A 28 -12.90 12.92 2.50
C ASP A 28 -12.29 12.33 1.20
N MET A 29 -11.44 13.15 0.56
CA MET A 29 -10.80 12.78 -0.70
C MET A 29 -9.94 11.51 -0.59
N GLN A 30 -9.30 11.28 0.56
CA GLN A 30 -8.43 10.12 0.78
C GLN A 30 -9.24 8.82 0.80
N GLN A 31 -10.36 8.80 1.53
CA GLN A 31 -11.22 7.63 1.56
C GLN A 31 -11.94 7.44 0.22
N SER A 32 -12.36 8.51 -0.45
CA SER A 32 -12.92 8.43 -1.81
C SER A 32 -11.94 7.82 -2.81
N TRP A 33 -10.67 8.22 -2.77
CA TRP A 33 -9.61 7.62 -3.59
C TRP A 33 -9.43 6.13 -3.27
N LEU A 34 -9.38 5.76 -1.98
CA LEU A 34 -9.20 4.38 -1.57
C LEU A 34 -10.38 3.48 -1.97
N LYS A 35 -11.62 3.95 -1.81
CA LYS A 35 -12.84 3.27 -2.30
C LYS A 35 -12.74 3.02 -3.81
N ALA A 36 -12.33 4.02 -4.58
CA ALA A 36 -12.17 3.88 -6.02
C ALA A 36 -11.14 2.79 -6.37
N LYS A 37 -9.96 2.79 -5.73
CA LYS A 37 -8.91 1.78 -5.97
C LYS A 37 -9.35 0.37 -5.57
N VAL A 38 -9.96 0.20 -4.39
CA VAL A 38 -10.41 -1.11 -3.90
C VAL A 38 -11.56 -1.66 -4.75
N SER A 39 -12.50 -0.80 -5.17
CA SER A 39 -13.65 -1.24 -5.98
C SER A 39 -13.25 -1.83 -7.33
N GLN A 40 -12.18 -1.32 -7.96
CA GLN A 40 -11.66 -1.83 -9.23
C GLN A 40 -11.15 -3.27 -9.15
N GLN A 41 -10.83 -3.75 -7.94
CA GLN A 41 -10.25 -5.07 -7.68
C GLN A 41 -11.17 -5.93 -6.79
N LEU A 42 -12.41 -5.49 -6.55
CA LEU A 42 -13.31 -6.08 -5.56
C LEU A 42 -13.53 -7.59 -5.78
N ASP A 43 -13.75 -7.98 -7.03
CA ASP A 43 -14.01 -9.39 -7.39
C ASP A 43 -12.78 -10.26 -7.11
N ALA A 44 -11.59 -9.78 -7.51
CA ALA A 44 -10.33 -10.48 -7.28
C ALA A 44 -10.01 -10.61 -5.77
N ILE A 45 -10.22 -9.54 -5.01
CA ILE A 45 -10.02 -9.54 -3.55
C ILE A 45 -10.99 -10.53 -2.89
N THR A 46 -12.26 -10.54 -3.29
CA THR A 46 -13.29 -11.39 -2.69
C THR A 46 -13.11 -12.87 -3.04
N ALA A 47 -12.56 -13.17 -4.22
CA ALA A 47 -12.29 -14.54 -4.67
C ALA A 47 -10.97 -15.13 -4.13
N ALA A 48 -10.12 -14.32 -3.48
CA ALA A 48 -8.85 -14.77 -2.93
C ALA A 48 -9.01 -15.74 -1.76
N ALA A 49 -8.03 -16.63 -1.56
CA ALA A 49 -8.01 -17.55 -0.43
C ALA A 49 -8.01 -16.84 0.93
N ASP A 50 -7.32 -15.69 1.01
CA ASP A 50 -7.39 -14.75 2.12
C ASP A 50 -7.72 -13.34 1.58
N PRO A 51 -8.99 -12.92 1.67
CA PRO A 51 -9.42 -11.61 1.19
C PRO A 51 -8.74 -10.43 1.90
N ILE A 52 -8.35 -10.57 3.17
CA ILE A 52 -7.72 -9.46 3.92
C ILE A 52 -6.26 -9.30 3.50
N ALA A 53 -5.55 -10.41 3.29
CA ALA A 53 -4.22 -10.37 2.71
C ALA A 53 -4.25 -9.78 1.29
N ALA A 54 -5.19 -10.22 0.45
CA ALA A 54 -5.36 -9.71 -0.92
C ALA A 54 -5.72 -8.21 -0.95
N LEU A 55 -6.62 -7.77 -0.05
CA LEU A 55 -6.97 -6.37 0.12
C LEU A 55 -5.76 -5.53 0.52
N THR A 56 -4.97 -6.01 1.47
CA THR A 56 -3.77 -5.32 1.96
C THR A 56 -2.74 -5.15 0.86
N LEU A 57 -2.47 -6.21 0.08
CA LEU A 57 -1.57 -6.14 -1.07
C LEU A 57 -2.10 -5.22 -2.17
N THR A 58 -3.40 -5.24 -2.44
CA THR A 58 -4.03 -4.34 -3.41
C THR A 58 -3.89 -2.87 -3.00
N ALA A 59 -4.08 -2.58 -1.72
CA ALA A 59 -3.88 -1.24 -1.18
C ALA A 59 -2.41 -0.82 -1.30
N TYR A 60 -1.47 -1.71 -0.96
CA TYR A 60 -0.04 -1.47 -1.13
C TYR A 60 0.31 -1.15 -2.58
N GLU A 61 -0.12 -1.95 -3.56
CA GLU A 61 0.20 -1.71 -4.97
C GLU A 61 -0.38 -0.38 -5.47
N SER A 62 -1.58 -0.01 -5.01
CA SER A 62 -2.17 1.29 -5.33
C SER A 62 -1.36 2.46 -4.77
N ILE A 63 -0.89 2.34 -3.52
CA ILE A 63 -0.05 3.35 -2.86
C ILE A 63 1.32 3.42 -3.52
N LYS A 64 1.94 2.28 -3.82
CA LYS A 64 3.22 2.19 -4.53
C LYS A 64 3.13 2.85 -5.90
N ALA A 65 2.08 2.59 -6.67
CA ALA A 65 1.87 3.21 -7.97
C ALA A 65 1.82 4.74 -7.85
N GLU A 66 1.11 5.28 -6.87
CA GLU A 66 1.04 6.72 -6.61
C GLU A 66 2.39 7.29 -6.11
N LEU A 67 3.08 6.58 -5.22
CA LEU A 67 4.41 6.96 -4.76
C LEU A 67 5.39 7.10 -5.92
N LEU A 68 5.37 6.15 -6.87
CA LEU A 68 6.24 6.18 -8.03
C LEU A 68 5.97 7.35 -8.98
N THR A 69 4.77 7.96 -8.97
CA THR A 69 4.50 9.16 -9.79
C THR A 69 5.20 10.40 -9.24
N ILE A 70 5.49 10.44 -7.94
CA ILE A 70 6.14 11.57 -7.27
C ILE A 70 7.64 11.35 -7.05
N VAL A 71 8.16 10.15 -7.35
CA VAL A 71 9.60 9.85 -7.28
C VAL A 71 10.36 10.75 -8.26
N ASN A 72 11.36 11.46 -7.74
CA ASN A 72 12.20 12.35 -8.51
C ASN A 72 13.63 12.29 -7.98
N THR A 73 14.60 12.07 -8.85
CA THR A 73 16.04 12.03 -8.51
C THR A 73 16.79 13.33 -8.87
N ASN A 74 16.10 14.35 -9.37
CA ASN A 74 16.70 15.63 -9.75
C ASN A 74 16.95 16.55 -8.54
N PHE A 75 17.84 16.13 -7.64
CA PHE A 75 18.24 16.88 -6.44
C PHE A 75 19.77 16.88 -6.22
N GLY A 76 20.56 16.69 -7.28
CA GLY A 76 22.03 16.70 -7.25
C GLY A 76 22.63 15.29 -7.27
N SER A 77 23.74 15.09 -6.56
CA SER A 77 24.49 13.81 -6.54
C SER A 77 24.01 12.81 -5.49
N GLY A 78 22.96 13.14 -4.74
CA GLY A 78 22.40 12.25 -3.72
C GLY A 78 21.74 11.00 -4.32
N LYS A 79 21.46 10.03 -3.45
CA LYS A 79 20.67 8.84 -3.79
C LYS A 79 19.29 8.94 -3.14
N LEU A 80 18.26 8.51 -3.84
CA LEU A 80 16.93 8.29 -3.28
C LEU A 80 16.78 6.80 -2.98
N VAL A 81 16.48 6.46 -1.74
CA VAL A 81 16.21 5.08 -1.35
C VAL A 81 14.72 4.93 -1.12
N LEU A 82 14.11 3.96 -1.79
CA LEU A 82 12.69 3.62 -1.66
C LEU A 82 12.58 2.30 -0.92
N ILE A 83 11.95 2.30 0.25
CA ILE A 83 11.61 1.09 0.99
C ILE A 83 10.10 1.09 1.19
N GLY A 84 9.45 0.02 0.77
CA GLY A 84 8.01 -0.11 0.88
C GLY A 84 7.61 -1.56 1.11
N GLY A 85 6.50 -1.75 1.79
CA GLY A 85 6.04 -3.07 2.21
C GLY A 85 4.80 -2.99 3.06
N VAL A 86 4.44 -4.12 3.66
CA VAL A 86 3.29 -4.25 4.55
C VAL A 86 3.79 -4.31 5.99
N GLN A 87 3.33 -3.39 6.82
CA GLN A 87 3.51 -3.47 8.26
C GLN A 87 2.45 -4.42 8.86
N ILE A 88 2.90 -5.32 9.72
CA ILE A 88 2.07 -6.31 10.41
C ILE A 88 2.13 -5.99 11.90
N ASN A 89 1.03 -5.42 12.41
CA ASN A 89 0.93 -5.08 13.82
C ASN A 89 0.55 -6.30 14.65
N MET A 90 1.32 -6.58 15.71
CA MET A 90 1.15 -7.77 16.54
C MET A 90 0.66 -7.40 17.95
N PRO A 91 -0.15 -8.26 18.60
CA PRO A 91 -0.52 -8.03 19.98
C PRO A 91 0.68 -8.30 20.91
N PRO A 92 0.71 -7.71 22.12
CA PRO A 92 1.69 -8.08 23.13
C PRO A 92 1.65 -9.60 23.43
N PRO A 93 2.81 -10.26 23.66
CA PRO A 93 4.17 -9.70 23.76
C PRO A 93 4.95 -9.72 22.43
N TYR A 94 4.29 -9.97 21.30
CA TYR A 94 4.97 -10.13 20.02
C TYR A 94 5.40 -8.77 19.46
N GLU A 95 6.54 -8.75 18.77
CA GLU A 95 7.02 -7.57 18.06
C GLU A 95 6.28 -7.40 16.73
N ASP A 96 6.11 -6.16 16.30
CA ASP A 96 5.61 -5.86 14.96
C ASP A 96 6.59 -6.37 13.90
N HIS A 97 6.04 -6.78 12.76
CA HIS A 97 6.82 -7.20 11.60
C HIS A 97 6.64 -6.24 10.43
N PHE A 98 7.58 -6.28 9.49
CA PHE A 98 7.48 -5.59 8.21
C PHE A 98 7.84 -6.55 7.10
N MET A 99 6.94 -6.71 6.12
CA MET A 99 7.17 -7.51 4.92
C MET A 99 7.62 -6.57 3.79
N PRO A 100 8.93 -6.48 3.48
CA PRO A 100 9.42 -5.62 2.41
C PRO A 100 9.00 -6.17 1.04
N LEU A 101 8.52 -5.29 0.16
CA LEU A 101 8.07 -5.61 -1.20
C LEU A 101 8.79 -4.77 -2.27
N ILE A 102 9.45 -3.68 -1.86
CA ILE A 102 10.37 -2.88 -2.68
C ILE A 102 11.51 -2.40 -1.80
N PHE A 103 12.73 -2.46 -2.32
CA PHE A 103 13.89 -1.81 -1.75
C PHE A 103 14.81 -1.38 -2.89
N ASP A 104 14.66 -0.13 -3.35
CA ASP A 104 15.40 0.38 -4.51
C ASP A 104 16.34 1.52 -4.10
N ALA A 105 17.55 1.52 -4.66
CA ALA A 105 18.47 2.65 -4.61
C ALA A 105 18.50 3.35 -5.99
N CYS A 106 17.95 4.56 -6.04
CA CYS A 106 17.83 5.37 -7.23
C CYS A 106 18.86 6.52 -7.24
N SER A 107 19.31 6.91 -8.43
CA SER A 107 20.12 8.12 -8.62
C SER A 107 19.73 8.83 -9.92
N ALA A 108 20.21 10.05 -10.11
CA ALA A 108 19.98 10.79 -11.36
C ALA A 108 20.78 10.20 -12.55
N THR A 109 21.86 9.48 -12.28
CA THR A 109 22.86 9.07 -13.28
C THR A 109 22.89 7.57 -13.55
N SER A 110 22.15 6.78 -12.77
CA SER A 110 22.09 5.33 -12.89
C SER A 110 20.65 4.83 -12.85
N ASN A 111 20.44 3.67 -13.45
CA ASN A 111 19.19 2.92 -13.25
C ASN A 111 19.00 2.59 -11.76
N PRO A 112 17.75 2.47 -11.29
CA PRO A 112 17.45 1.93 -9.96
C PRO A 112 18.13 0.58 -9.76
N VAL A 113 18.71 0.38 -8.58
CA VAL A 113 19.29 -0.90 -8.15
C VAL A 113 18.34 -1.55 -7.18
N ASP A 114 17.87 -2.76 -7.51
CA ASP A 114 17.09 -3.62 -6.61
C ASP A 114 17.99 -4.16 -5.50
N MET A 115 17.70 -3.74 -4.28
CA MET A 115 18.38 -4.12 -3.04
C MET A 115 17.53 -5.08 -2.20
N LEU A 116 16.30 -5.43 -2.61
CA LEU A 116 15.42 -6.30 -1.84
C LEU A 116 16.06 -7.65 -1.46
N PRO A 117 16.86 -8.31 -2.33
CA PRO A 117 17.55 -9.55 -1.96
C PRO A 117 18.48 -9.42 -0.75
N THR A 118 18.98 -8.22 -0.43
CA THR A 118 19.89 -8.04 0.71
C THR A 118 19.17 -8.06 2.06
N LEU A 119 17.83 -7.92 2.08
CA LEU A 119 17.02 -8.01 3.29
C LEU A 119 16.56 -9.44 3.60
N LEU A 120 16.82 -10.39 2.69
CA LEU A 120 16.42 -11.79 2.79
C LEU A 120 17.57 -12.71 3.23
N LEU A 121 18.71 -12.12 3.63
CA LEU A 121 19.91 -12.79 4.17
C LEU A 121 19.91 -12.74 5.69
#